data_AF-A0A1M7HL48-F1
#
_entry.id   AF-A0A1M7HL48-F1
#
_cell.length_a   1.000
_cell.length_b   1.000
_cell.length_c   1.000
_cell.angle_alpha   90.00
_cell.angle_beta   90.00
_cell.angle_gamma   90.00
#
_symmetry.space_group_name_H-M   'P 1'
#
loop_
_entity.id
_entity.type
_entity.pdbx_description
1 polymer ?
#
loop_
_entity_poly.entity_id
_entity_poly.type
_entity_poly.pdbx_seq_one_letter_code
_entity_poly.pdbx_strand_id
1 'polypeptide(L)'
;MLSSHQIETLKAGKAAQLPASRVITEAALPSSTYTYFLYDECWLTDQASLPELLEGLRVAGSPELGGFICHYYHTALAGRLPQTRYLIEQKVPFAAEFSEYLLAADRRNYSRPKEWLQYLTQQIHEARPEDIDYFFTEIAATLQHRLVVRTETKIFRITELEFYYHSRNHPDPYVHRDAEQLKPLHWYFNKATSLDLTFGDRDSNSFGGILLRGLQLLSTAPTDEVTPSYPYIMGPQLLTRALVASWGSALNGATYLSLEESSTPTEAPPTAWRTARVGLTFRPDEEDTALPYMTRPYRFLADEGYLSRLKNKESICKQQRMDADTVRRILGYKPGWL
;
A
#
# COMPACT_ATOMS: atom_id res chain seq x y z
N MET A 1 23.54 -31.75 1.92
CA MET A 1 24.22 -31.04 0.80
C MET A 1 23.68 -31.61 -0.50
N LEU A 2 23.53 -30.77 -1.53
CA LEU A 2 23.11 -31.20 -2.88
C LEU A 2 24.18 -32.08 -3.52
N SER A 3 23.78 -33.07 -4.31
CA SER A 3 24.72 -33.95 -5.01
C SER A 3 25.31 -33.27 -6.25
N SER A 4 26.48 -33.73 -6.71
CA SER A 4 27.09 -33.22 -7.96
C SER A 4 26.14 -33.35 -9.14
N HIS A 5 25.34 -34.43 -9.20
CA HIS A 5 24.32 -34.60 -10.23
C HIS A 5 23.28 -33.48 -10.20
N GLN A 6 22.76 -33.13 -9.01
CA GLN A 6 21.79 -32.05 -8.85
C GLN A 6 22.35 -30.70 -9.30
N ILE A 7 23.60 -30.41 -8.94
CA ILE A 7 24.28 -29.16 -9.32
C ILE A 7 24.45 -29.08 -10.84
N GLU A 8 24.88 -30.16 -11.48
CA GLU A 8 25.03 -30.18 -12.94
C GLU A 8 23.68 -30.08 -13.66
N THR A 9 22.61 -30.70 -13.14
CA THR A 9 21.25 -30.54 -13.67
C THR A 9 20.78 -29.09 -13.59
N LEU A 10 21.02 -28.38 -12.47
CA LEU A 10 20.69 -26.95 -12.33
C LEU A 10 21.44 -26.05 -13.32
N LYS A 11 22.74 -26.33 -13.55
CA LYS A 11 23.56 -25.60 -14.52
C LYS A 11 23.11 -25.86 -15.96
N ALA A 12 22.88 -27.12 -16.31
CA ALA A 12 22.39 -27.52 -17.63
C ALA A 12 21.01 -26.89 -17.90
N GLY A 13 20.13 -26.89 -16.90
CA GLY A 13 18.83 -26.24 -16.95
C GLY A 13 18.93 -24.76 -17.28
N LYS A 14 19.81 -24.01 -16.58
CA LYS A 14 20.04 -22.58 -16.87
C LYS A 14 20.65 -22.35 -18.24
N ALA A 15 21.66 -23.13 -18.63
CA ALA A 15 22.28 -23.02 -19.95
C ALA A 15 21.28 -23.23 -21.09
N ALA A 16 20.29 -24.10 -20.88
CA ALA A 16 19.21 -24.38 -21.81
C ALA A 16 17.95 -23.53 -21.61
N GLN A 17 17.95 -22.57 -20.66
CA GLN A 17 16.81 -21.71 -20.32
C GLN A 17 15.52 -22.50 -20.04
N LEU A 18 15.66 -23.63 -19.35
CA LEU A 18 14.52 -24.50 -18.99
C LEU A 18 13.82 -23.99 -17.72
N PRO A 19 12.48 -24.10 -17.65
CA PRO A 19 11.72 -23.65 -16.48
C PRO A 19 11.96 -24.55 -15.25
N ALA A 20 11.77 -23.98 -14.05
CA ALA A 20 11.92 -24.71 -12.78
C ALA A 20 11.09 -25.99 -12.72
N SER A 21 9.86 -26.00 -13.26
CA SER A 21 8.98 -27.19 -13.26
C SER A 21 9.63 -28.44 -13.84
N ARG A 22 10.49 -28.27 -14.83
CA ARG A 22 11.27 -29.34 -15.43
C ARG A 22 12.53 -29.63 -14.61
N VAL A 23 13.32 -28.60 -14.33
CA VAL A 23 14.67 -28.75 -13.75
C VAL A 23 14.62 -29.24 -12.30
N ILE A 24 13.70 -28.74 -11.49
CA ILE A 24 13.50 -29.16 -10.10
C ILE A 24 13.08 -30.62 -10.04
N THR A 25 12.20 -31.06 -10.95
CA THR A 25 11.74 -32.44 -11.04
C THR A 25 12.88 -33.38 -11.48
N GLU A 26 13.61 -33.03 -12.55
CA GLU A 26 14.76 -33.81 -13.04
C GLU A 26 15.88 -33.91 -12.00
N ALA A 27 16.12 -32.85 -11.22
CA ALA A 27 17.10 -32.84 -10.14
C ALA A 27 16.60 -33.51 -8.85
N ALA A 28 15.36 -34.01 -8.80
CA ALA A 28 14.74 -34.58 -7.60
C ALA A 28 14.85 -33.65 -6.38
N LEU A 29 14.59 -32.36 -6.59
CA LEU A 29 14.60 -31.33 -5.54
C LEU A 29 13.19 -31.14 -4.96
N PRO A 30 13.06 -30.58 -3.73
CA PRO A 30 11.76 -30.29 -3.15
C PRO A 30 10.94 -29.34 -4.03
N SER A 31 9.77 -29.78 -4.49
CA SER A 31 8.85 -28.95 -5.28
C SER A 31 8.02 -28.04 -4.37
N SER A 32 8.58 -26.88 -4.01
CA SER A 32 7.91 -25.85 -3.20
C SER A 32 7.94 -24.51 -3.91
N THR A 33 6.96 -23.63 -3.70
CA THR A 33 6.91 -22.29 -4.33
C THR A 33 8.22 -21.53 -4.19
N TYR A 34 8.89 -21.64 -3.03
CA TYR A 34 10.18 -21.02 -2.79
C TYR A 34 11.30 -21.62 -3.66
N THR A 35 11.32 -22.94 -3.85
CA THR A 35 12.25 -23.60 -4.79
C THR A 35 12.06 -23.12 -6.23
N TYR A 36 10.79 -22.99 -6.67
CA TYR A 36 10.47 -22.46 -8.00
C TYR A 36 10.93 -21.00 -8.13
N PHE A 37 10.63 -20.17 -7.14
CA PHE A 37 11.08 -18.78 -7.07
C PHE A 37 12.62 -18.66 -7.15
N LEU A 38 13.36 -19.39 -6.32
CA LEU A 38 14.82 -19.35 -6.31
C LEU A 38 15.41 -19.69 -7.69
N TYR A 39 14.78 -20.62 -8.41
CA TYR A 39 15.25 -21.01 -9.71
C TYR A 39 14.82 -20.02 -10.81
N ASP A 40 13.51 -19.79 -10.96
CA ASP A 40 12.96 -19.00 -12.07
C ASP A 40 13.24 -17.50 -11.92
N GLU A 41 13.08 -16.96 -10.70
CA GLU A 41 13.14 -15.51 -10.45
C GLU A 41 14.53 -15.04 -9.99
N CYS A 42 15.36 -15.94 -9.45
CA CYS A 42 16.70 -15.58 -8.99
C CYS A 42 17.81 -16.17 -9.86
N TRP A 43 17.78 -17.48 -10.13
CA TRP A 43 18.87 -18.13 -10.86
C TRP A 43 18.82 -17.89 -12.36
N LEU A 44 17.68 -18.09 -13.01
CA LEU A 44 17.55 -17.89 -14.46
C LEU A 44 17.75 -16.44 -14.90
N THR A 45 17.41 -15.49 -14.03
CA THR A 45 17.49 -14.03 -14.27
C THR A 45 18.82 -13.41 -13.81
N ASP A 46 19.81 -14.24 -13.46
CA ASP A 46 21.13 -13.83 -12.99
C ASP A 46 21.14 -12.95 -11.72
N GLN A 47 20.07 -12.98 -10.91
CA GLN A 47 20.01 -12.29 -9.61
C GLN A 47 20.71 -13.07 -8.48
N ALA A 48 20.89 -14.38 -8.65
CA ALA A 48 21.59 -15.24 -7.69
C ALA A 48 22.90 -15.79 -8.25
N SER A 49 23.94 -15.82 -7.42
CA SER A 49 25.11 -16.66 -7.65
C SER A 49 24.79 -18.13 -7.37
N LEU A 50 25.61 -19.05 -7.90
CA LEU A 50 25.43 -20.48 -7.64
C LEU A 50 25.51 -20.81 -6.13
N PRO A 51 26.48 -20.28 -5.33
CA PRO A 51 26.49 -20.53 -3.89
C PRO A 51 25.22 -20.09 -3.17
N GLU A 52 24.65 -18.93 -3.52
CA GLU A 52 23.42 -18.42 -2.92
C GLU A 52 22.21 -19.30 -3.27
N LEU A 53 22.10 -19.72 -4.54
CA LEU A 53 21.08 -20.67 -4.97
C LEU A 53 21.17 -21.98 -4.20
N LEU A 54 22.37 -22.56 -4.10
CA LEU A 54 22.57 -23.84 -3.42
C LEU A 54 22.23 -23.75 -1.93
N GLU A 55 22.54 -22.63 -1.29
CA GLU A 55 22.15 -22.40 0.11
C GLU A 55 20.64 -22.24 0.26
N GLY A 56 19.97 -21.49 -0.62
CA GLY A 56 18.52 -21.36 -0.62
C GLY A 56 17.81 -22.71 -0.81
N LEU A 57 18.28 -23.52 -1.76
CA LEU A 57 17.76 -24.88 -1.99
C LEU A 57 18.02 -25.82 -0.81
N ARG A 58 19.18 -25.67 -0.13
CA ARG A 58 19.48 -26.42 1.10
C ARG A 58 18.49 -26.07 2.21
N VAL A 59 18.17 -24.79 2.39
CA VAL A 59 17.18 -24.32 3.37
C VAL A 59 15.79 -24.85 3.03
N ALA A 60 15.38 -24.77 1.75
CA ALA A 60 14.09 -25.28 1.26
C ALA A 60 13.90 -26.78 1.52
N GLY A 61 14.98 -27.57 1.45
CA GLY A 61 14.96 -29.00 1.74
C GLY A 61 15.11 -29.37 3.22
N SER A 62 15.28 -28.41 4.12
CA SER A 62 15.37 -28.70 5.55
C SER A 62 13.98 -28.99 6.14
N PRO A 63 13.81 -29.98 7.06
CA PRO A 63 12.51 -30.28 7.65
C PRO A 63 11.88 -29.11 8.41
N GLU A 64 12.69 -28.37 9.16
CA GLU A 64 12.22 -27.26 10.00
C GLU A 64 11.91 -26.01 9.16
N LEU A 65 12.91 -25.44 8.46
CA LEU A 65 12.70 -24.20 7.70
C LEU A 65 11.92 -24.45 6.40
N GLY A 66 12.08 -25.60 5.75
CA GLY A 66 11.29 -25.94 4.56
C GLY A 66 9.80 -26.08 4.89
N GLY A 67 9.46 -26.73 6.00
CA GLY A 67 8.08 -26.79 6.51
C GLY A 67 7.53 -25.41 6.84
N PHE A 68 8.33 -24.57 7.51
CA PHE A 68 7.97 -23.18 7.81
C PHE A 68 7.71 -22.35 6.54
N ILE A 69 8.59 -22.42 5.54
CA ILE A 69 8.46 -21.70 4.27
C ILE A 69 7.21 -22.16 3.48
N CYS A 70 6.88 -23.45 3.54
CA CYS A 70 5.66 -23.99 2.95
C CYS A 70 4.41 -23.39 3.61
N HIS A 71 4.37 -23.32 4.94
CA HIS A 71 3.28 -22.66 5.66
C HIS A 71 3.20 -21.16 5.39
N TYR A 72 4.36 -20.49 5.32
CA TYR A 72 4.51 -19.08 5.02
C TYR A 72 3.83 -18.67 3.70
N TYR A 73 3.99 -19.49 2.66
CA TYR A 73 3.33 -19.26 1.37
C TYR A 73 1.80 -19.21 1.47
N HIS A 74 1.21 -20.08 2.28
CA HIS A 74 -0.25 -20.16 2.45
C HIS A 74 -0.80 -19.21 3.51
N THR A 75 0.05 -18.46 4.20
CA THR A 75 -0.36 -17.52 5.24
C THR A 75 -0.87 -16.22 4.61
N ALA A 76 -1.97 -15.67 5.14
CA ALA A 76 -2.50 -14.38 4.73
C ALA A 76 -1.52 -13.25 5.08
N LEU A 77 -1.64 -12.10 4.40
CA LEU A 77 -0.66 -11.01 4.46
C LEU A 77 -0.31 -10.57 5.88
N ALA A 78 -1.31 -10.37 6.75
CA ALA A 78 -1.07 -9.94 8.13
C ALA A 78 -0.23 -10.94 8.94
N GLY A 79 -0.45 -12.24 8.73
CA GLY A 79 0.36 -13.31 9.34
C GLY A 79 1.71 -13.50 8.65
N ARG A 80 1.82 -13.15 7.37
CA ARG A 80 3.03 -13.33 6.55
C ARG A 80 4.11 -12.30 6.89
N LEU A 81 3.77 -11.02 7.06
CA LEU A 81 4.74 -9.95 7.38
C LEU A 81 5.69 -10.27 8.56
N PRO A 82 5.21 -10.74 9.73
CA PRO A 82 6.11 -11.12 10.81
C PRO A 82 6.95 -12.36 10.50
N GLN A 83 6.42 -13.30 9.70
CA GLN A 83 7.19 -14.46 9.25
C GLN A 83 8.29 -14.03 8.26
N THR A 84 8.05 -13.03 7.40
CA THR A 84 9.07 -12.43 6.53
C THR A 84 10.24 -11.88 7.36
N ARG A 85 9.95 -11.11 8.42
CA ARG A 85 10.98 -10.60 9.35
C ARG A 85 11.78 -11.73 9.97
N TYR A 86 11.10 -12.76 10.47
CA TYR A 86 11.75 -13.93 11.02
C TYR A 86 12.69 -14.61 10.00
N LEU A 87 12.24 -14.82 8.76
CA LEU A 87 13.07 -15.42 7.71
C LEU A 87 14.31 -14.57 7.39
N ILE A 88 14.16 -13.24 7.35
CA ILE A 88 15.28 -12.31 7.16
C ILE A 88 16.27 -12.38 8.34
N GLU A 89 15.77 -12.42 9.58
CA GLU A 89 16.60 -12.56 10.80
C GLU A 89 17.36 -13.89 10.82
N GLN A 90 16.73 -14.96 10.33
CA GLN A 90 17.37 -16.27 10.13
C GLN A 90 18.32 -16.30 8.92
N LYS A 91 18.48 -15.17 8.21
CA LYS A 91 19.32 -15.03 7.01
C LYS A 91 18.99 -16.04 5.92
N VAL A 92 17.70 -16.36 5.77
CA VAL A 92 17.23 -17.19 4.67
C VAL A 92 17.51 -16.44 3.36
N PRO A 93 18.20 -17.06 2.38
CA PRO A 93 18.53 -16.38 1.12
C PRO A 93 17.28 -15.84 0.42
N PHE A 94 17.35 -14.62 -0.09
CA PHE A 94 16.25 -14.02 -0.86
C PHE A 94 14.91 -13.92 -0.12
N ALA A 95 14.88 -13.90 1.23
CA ALA A 95 13.64 -13.88 1.99
C ALA A 95 12.78 -12.61 1.73
N ALA A 96 13.43 -11.45 1.54
CA ALA A 96 12.75 -10.20 1.25
C ALA A 96 12.15 -10.22 -0.16
N GLU A 97 12.95 -10.66 -1.14
CA GLU A 97 12.58 -10.79 -2.54
C GLU A 97 11.46 -11.81 -2.72
N PHE A 98 11.49 -12.91 -1.96
CA PHE A 98 10.41 -13.89 -1.97
C PHE A 98 9.12 -13.31 -1.38
N SER A 99 9.21 -12.48 -0.33
CA SER A 99 8.05 -11.75 0.19
C SER A 99 7.44 -10.83 -0.87
N GLU A 100 8.25 -10.07 -1.60
CA GLU A 100 7.79 -9.21 -2.69
C GLU A 100 7.19 -10.02 -3.85
N TYR A 101 7.77 -11.17 -4.17
CA TYR A 101 7.23 -12.10 -5.17
C TYR A 101 5.82 -12.58 -4.80
N LEU A 102 5.61 -12.95 -3.53
CA LEU A 102 4.29 -13.37 -3.04
C LEU A 102 3.30 -12.21 -2.97
N LEU A 103 3.74 -11.01 -2.60
CA LEU A 103 2.91 -9.81 -2.65
C LEU A 103 2.45 -9.50 -4.08
N ALA A 104 3.35 -9.63 -5.05
CA ALA A 104 3.00 -9.49 -6.45
C ALA A 104 1.99 -10.57 -6.90
N ALA A 105 2.09 -11.80 -6.36
CA ALA A 105 1.11 -12.85 -6.60
C ALA A 105 -0.26 -12.52 -5.98
N ASP A 106 -0.30 -12.02 -4.74
CA ASP A 106 -1.55 -11.59 -4.10
C ASP A 106 -2.23 -10.48 -4.90
N ARG A 107 -1.48 -9.47 -5.35
CA ARG A 107 -2.00 -8.41 -6.24
C ARG A 107 -2.57 -8.96 -7.56
N ARG A 108 -2.04 -10.06 -8.08
CA ARG A 108 -2.60 -10.75 -9.27
C ARG A 108 -3.85 -11.55 -8.93
N ASN A 109 -3.89 -12.19 -7.76
CA ASN A 109 -5.06 -12.93 -7.28
C ASN A 109 -6.24 -11.98 -7.02
N TYR A 110 -5.96 -10.80 -6.46
CA TYR A 110 -6.90 -9.69 -6.33
C TYR A 110 -6.79 -8.76 -7.54
N SER A 111 -7.08 -9.32 -8.71
CA SER A 111 -6.86 -8.68 -10.02
C SER A 111 -7.49 -7.30 -10.17
N ARG A 112 -8.52 -6.99 -9.37
CA ARG A 112 -9.17 -5.68 -9.33
C ARG A 112 -8.72 -4.86 -8.12
N PRO A 113 -8.32 -3.58 -8.31
CA PRO A 113 -7.94 -2.69 -7.22
C PRO A 113 -8.93 -2.61 -6.05
N LYS A 114 -10.24 -2.73 -6.31
CA LYS A 114 -11.27 -2.74 -5.25
C LYS A 114 -11.24 -3.99 -4.39
N GLU A 115 -10.98 -5.15 -4.99
CA GLU A 115 -10.83 -6.42 -4.27
C GLU A 115 -9.56 -6.40 -3.42
N TRP A 116 -8.48 -5.85 -3.96
CA TRP A 116 -7.23 -5.64 -3.22
C TRP A 116 -7.42 -4.69 -2.03
N LEU A 117 -8.12 -3.56 -2.23
CA LEU A 117 -8.47 -2.64 -1.15
C LEU A 117 -9.28 -3.34 -0.05
N GLN A 118 -10.29 -4.13 -0.44
CA GLN A 118 -11.11 -4.89 0.52
C GLN A 118 -10.30 -5.91 1.30
N TYR A 119 -9.39 -6.61 0.62
CA TYR A 119 -8.46 -7.53 1.28
C TYR A 119 -7.58 -6.81 2.30
N LEU A 120 -6.95 -5.68 1.91
CA LEU A 120 -6.11 -4.90 2.81
C LEU A 120 -6.88 -4.38 4.03
N THR A 121 -8.11 -3.86 3.85
CA THR A 121 -8.91 -3.38 4.96
C THR A 121 -9.36 -4.50 5.88
N GLN A 122 -9.49 -5.75 5.40
CA GLN A 122 -9.74 -6.89 6.27
C GLN A 122 -8.48 -7.31 7.04
N GLN A 123 -7.32 -7.34 6.37
CA GLN A 123 -6.07 -7.84 6.92
C GLN A 123 -5.46 -6.93 8.00
N ILE A 124 -5.65 -5.61 7.92
CA ILE A 124 -5.09 -4.66 8.89
C ILE A 124 -5.55 -4.90 10.34
N HIS A 125 -6.68 -5.58 10.55
CA HIS A 125 -7.22 -5.90 11.87
C HIS A 125 -6.45 -7.02 12.59
N GLU A 126 -5.76 -7.86 11.83
CA GLU A 126 -4.91 -8.95 12.33
C GLU A 126 -3.43 -8.54 12.39
N ALA A 127 -3.10 -7.34 11.89
CA ALA A 127 -1.73 -6.85 11.80
C ALA A 127 -1.10 -6.56 13.16
N ARG A 128 0.21 -6.77 13.26
CA ARG A 128 0.99 -6.33 14.42
C ARG A 128 1.18 -4.81 14.40
N PRO A 129 1.43 -4.16 15.55
CA PRO A 129 1.62 -2.70 15.61
C PRO A 129 2.66 -2.16 14.63
N GLU A 130 3.76 -2.89 14.43
CA GLU A 130 4.85 -2.51 13.52
C GLU A 130 4.50 -2.62 12.03
N ASP A 131 3.42 -3.34 11.70
CA ASP A 131 2.98 -3.60 10.33
C ASP A 131 1.90 -2.62 9.84
N ILE A 132 1.32 -1.80 10.73
CA ILE A 132 0.23 -0.87 10.39
C ILE A 132 0.65 0.11 9.28
N ASP A 133 1.88 0.61 9.35
CA ASP A 133 2.40 1.57 8.37
C ASP A 133 2.52 0.96 6.97
N TYR A 134 2.75 -0.35 6.87
CA TYR A 134 2.73 -1.07 5.60
C TYR A 134 1.32 -1.06 5.00
N PHE A 135 0.30 -1.44 5.79
CA PHE A 135 -1.09 -1.44 5.32
C PHE A 135 -1.57 -0.05 4.92
N PHE A 136 -1.27 0.99 5.70
CA PHE A 136 -1.60 2.36 5.31
C PHE A 136 -0.97 2.75 3.98
N THR A 137 0.26 2.31 3.73
CA THR A 137 0.97 2.58 2.47
C THR A 137 0.31 1.88 1.29
N GLU A 138 -0.02 0.59 1.42
CA GLU A 138 -0.69 -0.15 0.35
C GLU A 138 -2.11 0.35 0.09
N ILE A 139 -2.86 0.69 1.14
CA ILE A 139 -4.21 1.25 1.03
C ILE A 139 -4.15 2.63 0.36
N ALA A 140 -3.25 3.51 0.79
CA ALA A 140 -3.09 4.83 0.19
C ALA A 140 -2.70 4.72 -1.29
N ALA A 141 -1.72 3.86 -1.62
CA ALA A 141 -1.28 3.67 -2.99
C ALA A 141 -2.43 3.18 -3.89
N THR A 142 -3.25 2.26 -3.39
CA THR A 142 -4.43 1.75 -4.10
C THR A 142 -5.46 2.87 -4.33
N LEU A 143 -5.81 3.62 -3.28
CA LEU A 143 -6.80 4.72 -3.36
C LEU A 143 -6.35 5.88 -4.25
N GLN A 144 -5.06 6.25 -4.20
CA GLN A 144 -4.55 7.45 -4.88
C GLN A 144 -4.13 7.19 -6.34
N HIS A 145 -3.68 5.97 -6.65
CA HIS A 145 -3.07 5.68 -7.94
C HIS A 145 -3.83 4.68 -8.82
N ARG A 146 -4.71 3.87 -8.22
CA ARG A 146 -5.47 2.82 -8.93
C ARG A 146 -6.98 3.05 -8.95
N LEU A 147 -7.48 3.92 -8.06
CA LEU A 147 -8.90 4.21 -7.93
C LEU A 147 -9.19 5.70 -8.19
N VAL A 148 -10.43 5.97 -8.57
CA VAL A 148 -11.00 7.31 -8.72
C VAL A 148 -12.30 7.41 -7.94
N VAL A 149 -12.61 8.61 -7.47
CA VAL A 149 -13.92 8.93 -6.89
C VAL A 149 -14.82 9.42 -8.04
N ARG A 150 -15.92 8.70 -8.29
CA ARG A 150 -16.91 9.08 -9.28
C ARG A 150 -18.17 9.60 -8.61
N THR A 151 -18.71 10.64 -9.23
CA THR A 151 -20.01 11.22 -8.94
C THR A 151 -20.84 11.24 -10.21
N GLU A 152 -22.09 11.67 -10.11
CA GLU A 152 -22.99 11.78 -11.28
C GLU A 152 -22.35 12.51 -12.47
N THR A 153 -21.67 13.63 -12.20
CA THR A 153 -21.16 14.50 -13.28
C THR A 153 -19.65 14.57 -13.38
N LYS A 154 -18.89 14.07 -12.39
CA LYS A 154 -17.44 14.29 -12.33
C LYS A 154 -16.67 13.06 -11.87
N ILE A 155 -15.42 13.00 -12.30
CA ILE A 155 -14.42 12.00 -11.89
C ILE A 155 -13.26 12.72 -11.22
N PHE A 156 -12.82 12.21 -10.07
CA PHE A 156 -11.74 12.79 -9.29
C PHE A 156 -10.68 11.76 -8.93
N ARG A 157 -9.41 12.19 -8.92
CA ARG A 157 -8.30 11.46 -8.31
C ARG A 157 -8.08 11.93 -6.87
N ILE A 158 -7.86 11.01 -5.94
CA ILE A 158 -7.47 11.37 -4.57
C ILE A 158 -5.99 11.78 -4.56
N THR A 159 -5.69 12.94 -3.97
CA THR A 159 -4.33 13.51 -3.94
C THR A 159 -3.76 13.69 -2.54
N GLU A 160 -4.63 13.76 -1.53
CA GLU A 160 -4.24 13.80 -0.12
C GLU A 160 -5.27 13.05 0.74
N LEU A 161 -4.77 12.23 1.67
CA LEU A 161 -5.58 11.52 2.67
C LEU A 161 -4.87 11.44 4.03
N GLU A 162 -5.64 11.20 5.09
CA GLU A 162 -5.14 10.94 6.45
C GLU A 162 -5.78 9.69 7.05
N PHE A 163 -4.98 8.87 7.73
CA PHE A 163 -5.48 7.70 8.46
C PHE A 163 -5.77 8.01 9.93
N TYR A 164 -6.89 7.49 10.40
CA TYR A 164 -7.32 7.48 11.79
C TYR A 164 -7.71 6.03 12.11
N TYR A 165 -6.92 5.34 12.93
CA TYR A 165 -7.13 3.93 13.23
C TYR A 165 -6.97 3.66 14.72
N HIS A 166 -7.99 3.09 15.35
CA HIS A 166 -7.95 2.74 16.76
C HIS A 166 -8.25 1.26 16.90
N SER A 167 -7.28 0.49 17.38
CA SER A 167 -7.45 -0.91 17.78
C SER A 167 -6.75 -1.15 19.12
N ARG A 168 -6.92 -2.35 19.68
CA ARG A 168 -6.21 -2.74 20.91
C ARG A 168 -4.69 -2.60 20.79
N ASN A 169 -4.14 -2.89 19.61
CA ASN A 169 -2.70 -2.87 19.32
C ASN A 169 -2.24 -1.54 18.72
N HIS A 170 -3.18 -0.63 18.43
CA HIS A 170 -2.91 0.67 17.82
C HIS A 170 -3.90 1.71 18.35
N PRO A 171 -3.77 2.16 19.62
CA PRO A 171 -4.77 2.98 20.29
C PRO A 171 -4.65 4.48 19.95
N ASP A 172 -4.82 4.85 18.67
CA ASP A 172 -4.78 6.27 18.26
C ASP A 172 -5.92 7.08 18.92
N PRO A 173 -5.61 8.07 19.78
CA PRO A 173 -6.63 8.80 20.53
C PRO A 173 -7.34 9.88 19.69
N TYR A 174 -6.88 10.10 18.45
CA TYR A 174 -7.48 11.06 17.53
C TYR A 174 -8.66 10.50 16.72
N VAL A 175 -8.94 9.20 16.85
CA VAL A 175 -10.09 8.56 16.21
C VAL A 175 -11.37 8.88 16.98
N HIS A 176 -12.44 9.26 16.27
CA HIS A 176 -13.73 9.57 16.90
C HIS A 176 -14.39 8.36 17.57
N ARG A 177 -14.14 7.15 17.05
CA ARG A 177 -14.71 5.87 17.51
C ARG A 177 -16.24 5.84 17.41
N ASP A 178 -16.76 6.42 16.34
CA ASP A 178 -18.19 6.37 16.04
C ASP A 178 -18.58 4.99 15.47
N ALA A 179 -19.84 4.58 15.66
CA ALA A 179 -20.29 3.23 15.30
C ALA A 179 -20.19 2.93 13.78
N GLU A 180 -20.28 3.97 12.95
CA GLU A 180 -20.09 3.91 11.51
C GLU A 180 -18.66 3.50 11.14
N GLN A 181 -17.65 3.87 11.95
CA GLN A 181 -16.25 3.52 11.70
C GLN A 181 -15.96 2.02 11.90
N LEU A 182 -16.90 1.23 12.42
CA LEU A 182 -16.83 -0.23 12.54
C LEU A 182 -17.34 -0.97 11.28
N LYS A 183 -17.80 -0.24 10.27
CA LYS A 183 -18.30 -0.80 9.00
C LYS A 183 -17.28 -0.48 7.92
N PRO A 184 -16.55 -1.46 7.34
CA PRO A 184 -15.50 -1.15 6.39
C PRO A 184 -16.08 -0.74 5.02
N LEU A 185 -15.38 0.16 4.33
CA LEU A 185 -15.66 0.66 2.98
C LEU A 185 -16.98 1.43 2.83
N HIS A 186 -17.43 2.13 3.87
CA HIS A 186 -18.57 3.04 3.80
C HIS A 186 -18.12 4.50 3.73
N TRP A 187 -18.89 5.32 3.04
CA TRP A 187 -18.77 6.78 3.15
C TRP A 187 -19.31 7.25 4.50
N TYR A 188 -18.52 8.06 5.20
CA TYR A 188 -18.88 8.57 6.52
C TYR A 188 -18.60 10.08 6.58
N PHE A 189 -19.67 10.85 6.83
CA PHE A 189 -19.53 12.28 7.15
C PHE A 189 -19.20 12.40 8.63
N ASN A 190 -17.95 12.74 8.92
CA ASN A 190 -17.48 12.85 10.29
C ASN A 190 -18.00 14.11 10.98
N LYS A 191 -17.79 14.19 12.30
CA LYS A 191 -18.23 15.32 13.14
C LYS A 191 -17.67 16.68 12.70
N ALA A 192 -16.56 16.70 11.95
CA ALA A 192 -15.95 17.89 11.39
C ALA A 192 -16.43 18.21 9.96
N THR A 193 -17.60 17.68 9.57
CA THR A 193 -18.25 17.84 8.25
C THR A 193 -17.36 17.45 7.06
N SER A 194 -16.42 16.55 7.32
CA SER A 194 -15.48 16.04 6.34
C SER A 194 -15.83 14.62 5.95
N LEU A 195 -15.37 14.18 4.79
CA LEU A 195 -15.69 12.86 4.24
C LEU A 195 -14.55 11.87 4.51
N ASP A 196 -14.90 10.78 5.19
CA ASP A 196 -14.02 9.64 5.43
C ASP A 196 -14.50 8.43 4.62
N LEU A 197 -13.55 7.56 4.24
CA LEU A 197 -13.81 6.17 3.92
C LEU A 197 -13.53 5.32 5.16
N THR A 198 -14.54 4.67 5.70
CA THR A 198 -14.37 3.84 6.90
C THR A 198 -13.67 2.54 6.57
N PHE A 199 -12.95 1.97 7.54
CA PHE A 199 -12.25 0.69 7.36
C PHE A 199 -12.08 -0.09 8.67
N GLY A 200 -12.77 0.28 9.74
CA GLY A 200 -12.76 -0.51 10.96
C GLY A 200 -13.62 -1.76 10.85
N ASP A 201 -13.57 -2.56 11.91
CA ASP A 201 -14.24 -3.85 12.00
C ASP A 201 -14.85 -4.06 13.39
N ARG A 202 -16.08 -4.56 13.39
CA ARG A 202 -16.87 -4.79 14.60
C ARG A 202 -16.31 -5.94 15.43
N ASP A 203 -15.88 -7.02 14.78
CA ASP A 203 -15.51 -8.26 15.47
C ASP A 203 -14.19 -8.10 16.22
N SER A 204 -13.25 -7.36 15.63
CA SER A 204 -11.99 -6.94 16.26
C SER A 204 -12.12 -5.70 17.16
N ASN A 205 -13.30 -5.08 17.22
CA ASN A 205 -13.56 -3.81 17.91
C ASN A 205 -12.53 -2.71 17.53
N SER A 206 -12.29 -2.58 16.23
CA SER A 206 -11.34 -1.63 15.66
C SER A 206 -12.08 -0.55 14.88
N PHE A 207 -11.74 0.71 15.12
CA PHE A 207 -12.38 1.85 14.46
C PHE A 207 -11.42 2.43 13.43
N GLY A 208 -11.88 2.63 12.20
CA GLY A 208 -11.03 3.13 11.12
C GLY A 208 -11.75 4.15 10.24
N GLY A 209 -11.09 5.28 9.97
CA GLY A 209 -11.51 6.28 8.98
C GLY A 209 -10.31 6.82 8.19
N ILE A 210 -10.47 6.90 6.86
CA ILE A 210 -9.51 7.53 5.95
C ILE A 210 -10.11 8.85 5.52
N LEU A 211 -9.65 9.95 6.12
CA LEU A 211 -10.11 11.29 5.81
C LEU A 211 -9.60 11.70 4.43
N LEU A 212 -10.51 12.03 3.51
CA LEU A 212 -10.15 12.61 2.22
C LEU A 212 -9.88 14.10 2.38
N ARG A 213 -8.74 14.57 1.88
CA ARG A 213 -8.29 15.97 2.04
C ARG A 213 -8.01 16.67 0.74
N GLY A 214 -7.65 15.94 -0.30
CA GLY A 214 -7.28 16.51 -1.60
C GLY A 214 -7.88 15.71 -2.74
N LEU A 215 -8.46 16.40 -3.72
CA LEU A 215 -8.86 15.83 -5.01
C LEU A 215 -8.25 16.59 -6.18
N GLN A 216 -8.06 15.90 -7.30
CA GLN A 216 -7.86 16.51 -8.60
C GLN A 216 -9.03 16.16 -9.52
N LEU A 217 -9.60 17.16 -10.19
CA LEU A 217 -10.63 16.95 -11.19
C LEU A 217 -10.03 16.35 -12.48
N LEU A 218 -10.47 15.14 -12.82
CA LEU A 218 -10.02 14.42 -14.02
C LEU A 218 -10.96 14.60 -15.21
N SER A 219 -12.25 14.81 -14.95
CA SER A 219 -13.25 14.98 -16.01
C SER A 219 -14.52 15.66 -15.49
N THR A 220 -15.15 16.46 -16.35
CA THR A 220 -16.40 17.21 -16.11
C THR A 220 -17.66 16.55 -16.69
N ALA A 221 -17.51 15.46 -17.45
CA ALA A 221 -18.61 14.59 -17.81
C ALA A 221 -18.14 13.12 -17.84
N PRO A 222 -19.00 12.16 -17.47
CA PRO A 222 -18.59 10.76 -17.34
C PRO A 222 -18.10 10.11 -18.65
N THR A 223 -18.42 10.73 -19.80
CA THR A 223 -18.04 10.30 -21.15
C THR A 223 -16.86 11.08 -21.73
N ASP A 224 -16.42 12.15 -21.08
CA ASP A 224 -15.30 12.95 -21.58
C ASP A 224 -13.99 12.16 -21.42
N GLU A 225 -13.07 12.39 -22.34
CA GLU A 225 -11.71 11.87 -22.24
C GLU A 225 -11.08 12.39 -20.94
N VAL A 226 -10.54 11.45 -20.15
CA VAL A 226 -9.89 11.78 -18.87
C VAL A 226 -8.61 12.55 -19.17
N THR A 227 -8.68 13.87 -19.07
CA THR A 227 -7.52 14.76 -19.20
C THR A 227 -7.33 15.45 -17.85
N PRO A 228 -6.14 15.33 -17.21
CA PRO A 228 -5.88 16.01 -15.95
C PRO A 228 -6.12 17.52 -16.09
N SER A 229 -7.24 18.00 -15.58
CA SER A 229 -7.53 19.43 -15.51
C SER A 229 -6.97 19.97 -14.18
N TYR A 230 -6.51 21.22 -14.20
CA TYR A 230 -5.71 21.80 -13.12
C TYR A 230 -6.42 22.25 -11.82
N PRO A 231 -7.75 22.17 -11.59
CA PRO A 231 -8.26 22.53 -10.28
C PRO A 231 -8.05 21.35 -9.32
N TYR A 232 -7.00 21.46 -8.51
CA TYR A 232 -6.91 20.74 -7.25
C TYR A 232 -7.90 21.34 -6.25
N ILE A 233 -8.66 20.48 -5.59
CA ILE A 233 -9.51 20.83 -4.47
C ILE A 233 -8.72 20.48 -3.21
N MET A 234 -8.28 21.49 -2.46
CA MET A 234 -7.37 21.34 -1.34
C MET A 234 -8.07 21.66 -0.02
N GLY A 235 -8.26 20.67 0.83
CA GLY A 235 -8.89 20.78 2.14
C GLY A 235 -10.17 19.97 2.24
N PRO A 236 -10.42 19.32 3.39
CA PRO A 236 -11.48 18.32 3.53
C PRO A 236 -12.90 18.88 3.34
N GLN A 237 -13.19 20.09 3.85
CA GLN A 237 -14.51 20.71 3.68
C GLN A 237 -14.76 21.20 2.24
N LEU A 238 -13.72 21.71 1.56
CA LEU A 238 -13.83 22.13 0.17
C LEU A 238 -14.06 20.93 -0.76
N LEU A 239 -13.44 19.80 -0.44
CA LEU A 239 -13.68 18.51 -1.07
C LEU A 239 -15.13 18.07 -0.91
N THR A 240 -15.66 18.04 0.32
CA THR A 240 -17.06 17.69 0.57
C THR A 240 -18.01 18.55 -0.26
N ARG A 241 -17.80 19.88 -0.27
CA ARG A 241 -18.58 20.82 -1.07
C ARG A 241 -18.51 20.49 -2.57
N ALA A 242 -17.32 20.17 -3.08
CA ALA A 242 -17.14 19.87 -4.49
C ALA A 242 -17.84 18.57 -4.91
N LEU A 243 -17.81 17.53 -4.06
CA LEU A 243 -18.50 16.26 -4.30
C LEU A 243 -20.02 16.43 -4.34
N VAL A 244 -20.59 17.16 -3.38
CA VAL A 244 -22.04 17.46 -3.37
C VAL A 244 -22.42 18.27 -4.60
N ALA A 245 -21.62 19.28 -4.97
CA ALA A 245 -21.86 20.08 -6.16
C ALA A 245 -21.79 19.28 -7.48
N SER A 246 -21.16 18.10 -7.47
CA SER A 246 -21.09 17.21 -8.64
C SER A 246 -22.22 16.18 -8.73
N TRP A 247 -23.18 16.19 -7.81
CA TRP A 247 -24.41 15.40 -7.94
C TRP A 247 -25.43 15.99 -8.92
N GLY A 248 -25.18 17.20 -9.44
CA GLY A 248 -26.08 17.83 -10.41
C GLY A 248 -27.32 18.42 -9.75
N SER A 249 -28.47 18.31 -10.43
CA SER A 249 -29.74 18.87 -9.93
C SER A 249 -30.33 17.99 -8.83
N ALA A 250 -30.83 18.61 -7.76
CA ALA A 250 -31.58 17.92 -6.70
C ALA A 250 -32.94 17.35 -7.20
N LEU A 251 -33.35 17.69 -8.42
CA LEU A 251 -34.53 17.13 -9.09
C LEU A 251 -34.19 15.92 -9.96
N ASN A 252 -32.91 15.65 -10.21
CA ASN A 252 -32.49 14.41 -10.85
C ASN A 252 -32.73 13.25 -9.87
N GLY A 253 -32.91 12.04 -10.40
CA GLY A 253 -33.24 10.85 -9.60
C GLY A 253 -32.09 10.39 -8.70
N ALA A 254 -31.58 9.18 -8.91
CA ALA A 254 -30.50 8.65 -8.08
C ALA A 254 -29.21 9.48 -8.26
N THR A 255 -28.53 9.78 -7.15
CA THR A 255 -27.17 10.34 -7.14
C THR A 255 -26.25 9.29 -6.54
N TYR A 256 -25.00 9.24 -7.02
CA TYR A 256 -24.03 8.28 -6.52
C TYR A 256 -22.69 8.94 -6.19
N LEU A 257 -21.99 8.29 -5.27
CA LEU A 257 -20.60 8.54 -4.91
C LEU A 257 -19.94 7.18 -4.79
N SER A 258 -19.06 6.83 -5.73
CA SER A 258 -18.45 5.50 -5.81
C SER A 258 -16.93 5.58 -5.94
N LEU A 259 -16.25 4.54 -5.49
CA LEU A 259 -14.88 4.25 -5.89
C LEU A 259 -14.91 3.37 -7.13
N GLU A 260 -14.20 3.78 -8.16
CA GLU A 260 -14.07 3.06 -9.42
C GLU A 260 -12.61 2.86 -9.79
N GLU A 261 -12.35 1.85 -10.61
CA GLU A 261 -11.02 1.59 -11.14
C GLU A 261 -10.65 2.70 -12.11
N SER A 262 -9.42 3.22 -11.99
CA SER A 262 -8.91 4.20 -12.93
C SER A 262 -8.67 3.51 -14.28
N SER A 263 -9.21 4.07 -15.36
CA SER A 263 -8.85 3.68 -16.73
C SER A 263 -7.42 4.08 -17.09
N THR A 264 -6.85 5.03 -16.35
CA THR A 264 -5.49 5.55 -16.50
C THR A 264 -4.80 5.52 -15.13
N PRO A 265 -4.45 4.33 -14.60
CA PRO A 265 -3.75 4.23 -13.33
C PRO A 265 -2.41 4.97 -13.42
N THR A 266 -2.04 5.62 -12.32
CA THR A 266 -0.73 6.29 -12.23
C THR A 266 0.25 5.38 -11.51
N GLU A 267 1.54 5.59 -11.76
CA GLU A 267 2.57 4.91 -10.99
C GLU A 267 2.70 5.59 -9.63
N ALA A 268 2.71 4.79 -8.56
CA ALA A 268 2.99 5.30 -7.22
C ALA A 268 4.48 5.65 -7.14
N PRO A 269 4.87 6.70 -6.38
CA PRO A 269 6.29 6.97 -6.16
C PRO A 269 6.97 5.77 -5.47
N PRO A 270 8.26 5.49 -5.75
CA PRO A 270 8.98 4.38 -5.13
C PRO A 270 8.97 4.42 -3.60
N THR A 271 8.82 5.61 -3.02
CA THR A 271 8.57 5.81 -1.60
C THR A 271 7.37 6.74 -1.45
N ALA A 272 6.35 6.27 -0.72
CA ALA A 272 5.17 7.07 -0.44
C ALA A 272 5.54 8.36 0.31
N TRP A 273 5.03 9.50 -0.18
CA TRP A 273 5.25 10.79 0.47
C TRP A 273 4.28 10.93 1.65
N ARG A 274 4.85 10.94 2.86
CA ARG A 274 4.07 10.86 4.11
C ARG A 274 4.51 11.90 5.13
N THR A 275 3.56 12.51 5.82
CA THR A 275 3.82 13.55 6.82
C THR A 275 2.93 13.38 8.05
N ALA A 276 3.19 14.14 9.11
CA ALA A 276 2.26 14.24 10.22
C ALA A 276 0.88 14.74 9.75
N ARG A 277 -0.17 14.28 10.42
CA ARG A 277 -1.55 14.74 10.19
C ARG A 277 -1.70 16.22 10.53
N VAL A 278 -2.61 16.90 9.86
CA VAL A 278 -2.84 18.34 9.99
C VAL A 278 -4.01 18.60 10.94
N GLY A 279 -3.81 19.54 11.87
CA GLY A 279 -4.88 20.02 12.76
C GLY A 279 -5.06 19.19 14.02
N LEU A 280 -4.14 18.28 14.32
CA LEU A 280 -4.11 17.60 15.62
C LEU A 280 -3.69 18.57 16.71
N THR A 281 -4.44 18.59 17.80
CA THR A 281 -4.14 19.37 19.00
C THR A 281 -3.56 18.45 20.07
N PHE A 282 -2.58 18.98 20.79
CA PHE A 282 -2.03 18.29 21.95
C PHE A 282 -3.08 18.25 23.06
N ARG A 283 -3.25 17.08 23.67
CA ARG A 283 -4.15 16.84 24.81
C ARG A 283 -3.28 16.46 26.01
N PRO A 284 -3.00 17.41 26.93
CA PRO A 284 -2.08 17.19 28.05
C PRO A 284 -2.51 16.04 28.98
N ASP A 285 -3.82 15.80 29.07
CA ASP A 285 -4.45 14.73 29.84
C ASP A 285 -4.28 13.34 29.21
N GLU A 286 -3.89 13.28 27.93
CA GLU A 286 -3.65 12.06 27.17
C GLU A 286 -2.19 12.02 26.65
N GLU A 287 -1.24 12.72 27.28
CA GLU A 287 0.12 12.93 26.74
C GLU A 287 0.80 11.63 26.30
N ASP A 288 0.84 10.61 27.17
CA ASP A 288 1.49 9.32 26.90
C ASP A 288 0.88 8.58 25.69
N THR A 289 -0.43 8.78 25.43
CA THR A 289 -1.14 8.11 24.33
C THR A 289 -1.28 9.00 23.10
N ALA A 290 -1.26 10.32 23.22
CA ALA A 290 -1.50 11.28 22.15
C ALA A 290 -0.22 11.76 21.48
N LEU A 291 0.82 12.04 22.26
CA LEU A 291 2.08 12.59 21.74
C LEU A 291 2.72 11.69 20.67
N PRO A 292 2.77 10.35 20.82
CA PRO A 292 3.31 9.48 19.77
C PRO A 292 2.56 9.60 18.45
N TYR A 293 1.25 9.86 18.49
CA TYR A 293 0.34 9.87 17.34
C TYR A 293 0.23 11.22 16.62
N MET A 294 0.69 12.30 17.26
CA MET A 294 0.76 13.63 16.65
C MET A 294 1.78 13.67 15.51
N THR A 295 2.92 13.00 15.69
CA THR A 295 4.04 13.07 14.75
C THR A 295 4.09 11.89 13.78
N ARG A 296 3.21 10.89 13.92
CA ARG A 296 3.20 9.74 13.02
C ARG A 296 2.89 10.17 11.58
N PRO A 297 3.56 9.57 10.58
CA PRO A 297 3.45 9.98 9.18
C PRO A 297 2.16 9.44 8.52
N TYR A 298 1.00 9.75 9.09
CA TYR A 298 -0.31 9.19 8.68
C TYR A 298 -1.07 10.05 7.68
N ARG A 299 -0.42 11.07 7.14
CA ARG A 299 -0.91 11.88 6.02
C ARG A 299 -0.15 11.53 4.75
N PHE A 300 -0.85 11.13 3.70
CA PHE A 300 -0.29 10.67 2.44
C PHE A 300 -0.56 11.66 1.31
N LEU A 301 0.43 11.87 0.44
CA LEU A 301 0.40 12.80 -0.68
C LEU A 301 0.75 12.07 -1.97
N ALA A 302 -0.06 12.24 -3.02
CA ALA A 302 0.05 11.43 -4.23
C ALA A 302 0.78 12.08 -5.41
N ASP A 303 0.87 13.41 -5.44
CA ASP A 303 1.12 14.14 -6.69
C ASP A 303 1.96 15.41 -6.48
N GLU A 304 2.97 15.60 -7.35
CA GLU A 304 3.87 16.76 -7.30
C GLU A 304 3.12 18.07 -7.51
N GLY A 305 2.15 18.09 -8.43
CA GLY A 305 1.34 19.27 -8.72
C GLY A 305 0.48 19.69 -7.52
N TYR A 306 -0.08 18.73 -6.78
CA TYR A 306 -0.75 19.00 -5.51
C TYR A 306 0.23 19.53 -4.45
N LEU A 307 1.36 18.82 -4.26
CA LEU A 307 2.37 19.18 -3.27
C LEU A 307 2.97 20.57 -3.53
N SER A 308 3.17 20.97 -4.80
CA SER A 308 3.66 22.29 -5.20
C SER A 308 2.79 23.47 -4.70
N ARG A 309 1.54 23.19 -4.31
CA ARG A 309 0.57 24.18 -3.83
C ARG A 309 0.44 24.20 -2.31
N LEU A 310 1.05 23.26 -1.61
CA LEU A 310 1.04 23.24 -0.14
C LEU A 310 1.96 24.33 0.42
N LYS A 311 1.49 25.05 1.44
CA LYS A 311 2.26 26.12 2.09
C LYS A 311 3.56 25.61 2.71
N ASN A 312 3.59 24.37 3.19
CA ASN A 312 4.72 23.74 3.85
C ASN A 312 5.55 22.82 2.93
N LYS A 313 5.40 22.94 1.60
CA LYS A 313 6.03 22.04 0.60
C LYS A 313 7.54 21.87 0.76
N GLU A 314 8.28 22.94 1.10
CA GLU A 314 9.74 22.85 1.29
C GLU A 314 10.10 21.98 2.49
N SER A 315 9.38 22.13 3.62
CA SER A 315 9.56 21.27 4.80
C SER A 315 9.26 19.80 4.47
N ILE A 316 8.23 19.55 3.65
CA ILE A 316 7.86 18.20 3.23
C ILE A 316 8.98 17.61 2.37
N CYS A 317 9.45 18.33 1.34
CA CYS A 317 10.55 17.90 0.49
C CYS A 317 11.79 17.52 1.32
N LYS A 318 12.15 18.35 2.30
CA LYS A 318 13.29 18.10 3.19
C LYS A 318 13.08 16.88 4.09
N GLN A 319 11.91 16.74 4.71
CA GLN A 319 11.58 15.61 5.59
C GLN A 319 11.56 14.28 4.83
N GLN A 320 11.05 14.28 3.60
CA GLN A 320 10.97 13.10 2.74
C GLN A 320 12.28 12.77 2.03
N ARG A 321 13.32 13.62 2.17
CA ARG A 321 14.61 13.48 1.48
C ARG A 321 14.44 13.24 -0.03
N MET A 322 13.56 14.01 -0.64
CA MET A 322 13.27 13.91 -2.08
C MET A 322 14.53 14.24 -2.90
N ASP A 323 14.68 13.59 -4.05
CA ASP A 323 15.78 13.85 -4.98
C ASP A 323 15.71 15.27 -5.56
N ALA A 324 16.86 15.75 -6.07
CA ALA A 324 17.00 17.12 -6.53
C ALA A 324 16.05 17.49 -7.69
N ASP A 325 15.73 16.53 -8.57
CA ASP A 325 14.87 16.78 -9.71
C ASP A 325 13.42 16.93 -9.27
N THR A 326 12.95 16.05 -8.37
CA THR A 326 11.63 16.12 -7.74
C THR A 326 11.45 17.43 -6.95
N VAL A 327 12.45 17.81 -6.14
CA VAL A 327 12.40 19.08 -5.40
C VAL A 327 12.32 20.29 -6.34
N ARG A 328 13.08 20.29 -7.44
CA ARG A 328 13.05 21.37 -8.42
C ARG A 328 11.67 21.51 -9.08
N ARG A 329 11.00 20.39 -9.41
CA ARG A 329 9.65 20.39 -9.97
C ARG A 329 8.60 20.91 -8.97
N ILE A 330 8.72 20.58 -7.69
CA ILE A 330 7.77 21.00 -6.64
C ILE A 330 7.98 22.46 -6.20
N LEU A 331 9.23 22.87 -5.99
CA LEU A 331 9.57 24.19 -5.43
C LEU A 331 9.72 25.25 -6.52
N GLY A 332 10.10 24.86 -7.73
CA GLY A 332 10.46 25.77 -8.83
C GLY A 332 11.88 26.33 -8.72
N TYR A 333 12.66 25.93 -7.71
CA TYR A 333 14.05 26.33 -7.49
C TYR A 333 14.83 25.23 -6.75
N LYS A 334 16.17 25.33 -6.72
CA LYS A 334 17.02 24.44 -5.94
C LYS A 334 17.33 25.08 -4.57
N PRO A 335 16.78 24.57 -3.45
CA PRO A 335 17.13 25.07 -2.13
C PRO A 335 18.57 24.74 -1.74
N GLY A 336 19.17 25.53 -0.84
CA GLY A 336 20.57 25.39 -0.44
C GLY A 336 20.90 24.17 0.44
N TRP A 337 19.90 23.40 0.89
CA TRP A 337 20.10 22.20 1.69
C TRP A 337 20.20 20.90 0.86
N LEU A 338 20.09 21.00 -0.47
CA LEU A 338 20.21 19.90 -1.43
C LEU A 338 21.63 19.67 -1.95
#